data_AF-A0A238IZP5-F1
#
_entry.id   AF-A0A238IZP5-F1
#
_cell.length_a   1.000
_cell.length_b   1.000
_cell.length_c   1.000
_cell.angle_alpha   90.00
_cell.angle_beta   90.00
_cell.angle_gamma   90.00
#
_symmetry.space_group_name_H-M   'P 1'
#
loop_
_entity.id
_entity.type
_entity.pdbx_description
1 polymer ?
#
loop_
_entity_poly.entity_id
_entity_poly.type
_entity_poly.pdbx_seq_one_letter_code
_entity_poly.pdbx_strand_id
1 'polypeptide(L)'
;MSGPGAGTPNSGFQDRINRMQERRAPIEAARPKVDVLPDWKENIRYPATLVGMALLGMFAVFVVRYVRFHLMGGTLAGNDADLTMFIDAALAGVAAFVIYSAAGLTMRDANRAERGSMLSLNNLGDNPVKAALVVGIAIMIGTMHNMVHSAPGLFGALFSEEWAEDVVAYSEPGSIYFRGNYFTVLPQAEETVAEEAAPAAGVETEGGDAPAKKALPKVRRL
;
A
#
# COMPACT_ATOMS: atom_id res chain seq x y z
N MET A 1 61.83 -9.73 57.66
CA MET A 1 60.54 -9.69 56.94
C MET A 1 60.76 -10.29 55.56
N SER A 2 60.44 -11.56 55.38
CA SER A 2 60.63 -12.29 54.12
C SER A 2 59.38 -12.08 53.26
N GLY A 3 59.55 -11.43 52.10
CA GLY A 3 58.44 -11.11 51.20
C GLY A 3 57.79 -12.37 50.62
N PRO A 4 56.48 -12.34 50.32
CA PRO A 4 55.78 -13.44 49.68
C PRO A 4 56.38 -13.66 48.29
N GLY A 5 57.11 -14.77 48.14
CA GLY A 5 57.71 -15.16 46.87
C GLY A 5 56.64 -15.27 45.79
N ALA A 6 56.85 -14.58 44.68
CA ALA A 6 56.07 -14.73 43.46
C ALA A 6 56.23 -16.19 42.97
N GLY A 7 55.31 -17.05 43.41
CA GLY A 7 55.26 -18.44 42.99
C GLY A 7 55.14 -18.50 41.48
N THR A 8 56.16 -19.05 40.84
CA THR A 8 56.15 -19.33 39.39
C THR A 8 54.87 -20.07 39.03
N PRO A 9 54.12 -19.64 38.00
CA PRO A 9 52.87 -20.30 37.58
C PRO A 9 53.10 -21.80 37.45
N ASN A 10 52.29 -22.58 38.18
CA ASN A 10 52.41 -24.02 38.25
C ASN A 10 52.42 -24.61 36.82
N SER A 11 53.57 -25.15 36.40
CA SER A 11 53.81 -25.60 35.02
C SER A 11 52.78 -26.63 34.56
N GLY A 12 52.29 -27.47 35.49
CA GLY A 12 51.25 -28.45 35.21
C GLY A 12 49.89 -27.85 34.81
N PHE A 13 49.58 -26.62 35.24
CA PHE A 13 48.38 -25.92 34.78
C PHE A 13 48.54 -25.40 33.35
N GLN A 14 49.69 -24.82 33.02
CA GLN A 14 49.99 -24.35 31.66
C GLN A 14 49.99 -25.51 30.66
N ASP A 15 50.59 -26.65 31.02
CA ASP A 15 50.55 -27.86 30.18
C ASP A 15 49.13 -28.39 29.95
N ARG A 16 48.24 -28.26 30.93
CA ARG A 16 46.83 -28.62 30.77
C ARG A 16 46.08 -27.66 29.84
N ILE A 17 46.36 -26.36 29.91
CA ILE A 17 45.78 -25.35 29.02
C ILE A 17 46.22 -25.63 27.58
N ASN A 18 47.53 -25.84 27.37
CA ASN A 18 48.10 -26.12 26.04
C ASN A 18 47.50 -27.40 25.43
N ARG A 19 47.41 -28.49 26.20
CA ARG A 19 46.76 -29.73 25.73
C ARG A 19 45.26 -29.55 25.42
N MET A 20 44.57 -28.69 26.17
CA MET A 20 43.16 -28.41 25.88
C MET A 20 42.99 -27.53 24.63
N GLN A 21 43.91 -26.59 24.38
CA GLN A 21 43.92 -25.79 23.16
C GLN A 21 44.24 -26.64 21.93
N GLU A 22 45.26 -27.51 22.00
CA GLU A 22 45.58 -28.45 20.92
C GLU A 22 44.42 -29.38 20.55
N ARG A 23 43.66 -29.84 21.56
CA ARG A 23 42.46 -30.67 21.33
C ARG A 23 41.28 -29.88 20.76
N ARG A 24 41.20 -28.57 21.00
CA ARG A 24 40.11 -27.70 20.52
C ARG A 24 40.39 -27.11 19.15
N ALA A 25 41.66 -26.88 18.80
CA ALA A 25 42.07 -26.34 17.51
C ALA A 25 41.43 -27.05 16.30
N PRO A 26 41.41 -28.40 16.20
CA PRO A 26 40.75 -29.07 15.07
C PRO A 26 39.22 -28.95 15.11
N ILE A 27 38.62 -28.84 16.30
CA ILE A 27 37.17 -28.67 16.47
C ILE A 27 36.74 -27.25 16.07
N GLU A 28 37.55 -26.24 16.40
CA GLU A 28 37.31 -24.85 16.02
C GLU A 28 37.58 -24.62 14.53
N ALA A 29 38.60 -25.26 13.96
CA ALA A 29 38.87 -25.22 12.53
C ALA A 29 37.78 -25.94 11.70
N ALA A 30 37.17 -26.99 12.25
CA ALA A 30 36.06 -27.71 11.63
C ALA A 30 34.68 -27.09 11.91
N ARG A 31 34.59 -26.07 12.77
CA ARG A 31 33.31 -25.41 13.02
C ARG A 31 32.90 -24.64 11.77
N PRO A 32 31.71 -24.92 11.19
CA PRO A 32 31.17 -24.04 10.17
C PRO A 32 31.08 -22.65 10.77
N LYS A 33 31.56 -21.64 10.04
CA LYS A 33 31.30 -20.25 10.39
C LYS A 33 29.79 -20.06 10.33
N VAL A 34 29.14 -20.17 11.49
CA VAL A 34 27.75 -19.77 11.65
C VAL A 34 27.79 -18.26 11.58
N ASP A 35 27.36 -17.70 10.46
CA ASP A 35 27.18 -16.26 10.35
C ASP A 35 26.10 -15.87 11.37
N VAL A 36 26.53 -15.21 12.44
CA VAL A 36 25.67 -14.92 13.61
C VAL A 36 24.68 -13.79 13.27
N LEU A 37 24.93 -13.08 12.18
CA LEU A 37 24.05 -12.05 11.67
C LEU A 37 23.10 -12.69 10.65
N PRO A 38 21.78 -12.70 10.91
CA PRO A 38 20.83 -13.11 9.88
C PRO A 38 21.04 -12.23 8.66
N ASP A 39 21.12 -12.84 7.48
CA ASP A 39 21.36 -12.12 6.24
C ASP A 39 20.18 -11.17 6.03
N TRP A 40 20.38 -9.88 6.30
CA TRP A 40 19.32 -8.86 6.34
C TRP A 40 18.55 -8.80 5.02
N LYS A 41 19.19 -9.21 3.92
CA LYS A 41 18.58 -9.34 2.60
C LYS A 41 17.47 -10.40 2.57
N GLU A 42 17.65 -11.52 3.26
CA GLU A 42 16.61 -12.56 3.37
C GLU A 42 15.42 -12.07 4.20
N ASN A 43 15.68 -11.27 5.24
CA ASN A 43 14.63 -10.70 6.09
C ASN A 43 13.78 -9.63 5.37
N ILE A 44 14.34 -8.85 4.45
CA ILE A 44 13.61 -7.81 3.70
C ILE A 44 12.79 -8.38 2.54
N ARG A 45 13.19 -9.52 1.95
CA ARG A 45 12.48 -10.09 0.78
C ARG A 45 11.02 -10.37 1.06
N TYR A 46 10.70 -10.95 2.21
CA TYR A 46 9.32 -11.29 2.56
C TYR A 46 8.39 -10.07 2.63
N PRO A 47 8.65 -9.04 3.47
CA PRO A 47 7.81 -7.85 3.52
C PRO A 47 7.80 -7.09 2.18
N ALA A 48 8.92 -7.04 1.46
CA ALA A 48 8.98 -6.43 0.14
C ALA A 48 8.05 -7.13 -0.86
N THR A 49 7.97 -8.46 -0.83
CA THR A 49 7.02 -9.23 -1.67
C THR A 49 5.58 -8.90 -1.32
N LEU A 50 5.23 -8.78 -0.02
CA LEU A 50 3.87 -8.42 0.38
C LEU A 50 3.49 -7.01 -0.11
N VAL A 51 4.38 -6.03 0.08
CA VAL A 51 4.17 -4.67 -0.43
C VAL A 51 4.06 -4.67 -1.96
N GLY A 52 4.93 -5.41 -2.65
CA GLY A 52 4.88 -5.54 -4.11
C GLY A 52 3.56 -6.11 -4.61
N MET A 53 2.99 -7.11 -3.92
CA MET A 53 1.69 -7.69 -4.28
C MET A 53 0.53 -6.75 -4.01
N ALA A 54 0.56 -6.00 -2.90
CA ALA A 54 -0.44 -4.98 -2.64
C ALA A 54 -0.40 -3.89 -3.72
N LEU A 55 0.79 -3.39 -4.08
CA LEU A 55 0.95 -2.42 -5.15
C LEU A 55 0.50 -2.97 -6.51
N LEU A 56 0.76 -4.24 -6.80
CA LEU A 56 0.28 -4.90 -8.00
C LEU A 56 -1.26 -4.96 -8.03
N GLY A 57 -1.90 -5.28 -6.90
CA GLY A 57 -3.35 -5.26 -6.78
C GLY A 57 -3.94 -3.86 -7.01
N MET A 58 -3.33 -2.83 -6.43
CA MET A 58 -3.72 -1.43 -6.65
C MET A 58 -3.60 -1.05 -8.13
N PHE A 59 -2.47 -1.38 -8.75
CA PHE A 59 -2.22 -1.09 -10.16
C PHE A 59 -3.22 -1.80 -11.09
N ALA A 60 -3.58 -3.05 -10.78
CA ALA A 60 -4.56 -3.80 -11.57
C ALA A 60 -5.94 -3.12 -11.58
N VAL A 61 -6.41 -2.61 -10.43
CA VAL A 61 -7.67 -1.85 -10.35
C VAL A 61 -7.60 -0.60 -11.23
N PHE A 62 -6.50 0.14 -11.17
CA PHE A 62 -6.30 1.34 -11.97
C PHE A 62 -6.39 1.04 -13.47
N VAL A 63 -5.66 0.02 -13.93
CA VAL A 63 -5.66 -0.37 -15.35
C VAL A 63 -7.03 -0.82 -15.81
N VAL A 64 -7.71 -1.66 -15.02
CA VAL A 64 -9.06 -2.14 -15.34
C VAL A 64 -10.03 -0.97 -15.47
N ARG A 65 -10.00 -0.04 -14.52
CA ARG A 65 -10.88 1.14 -14.55
C ARG A 65 -10.56 2.05 -15.73
N TYR A 66 -9.28 2.26 -16.03
CA TYR A 66 -8.84 3.00 -17.21
C TYR A 66 -9.37 2.39 -18.51
N VAL A 67 -9.19 1.08 -18.69
CA VAL A 67 -9.66 0.36 -19.88
C VAL A 67 -11.18 0.40 -19.96
N ARG A 68 -11.88 0.14 -18.86
CA ARG A 68 -13.35 0.18 -18.82
C ARG A 68 -13.86 1.56 -19.20
N PHE A 69 -13.27 2.61 -18.65
CA PHE A 69 -13.64 3.99 -18.96
C PHE A 69 -13.57 4.27 -20.47
N HIS A 70 -12.46 3.89 -21.12
CA HIS A 70 -12.28 4.14 -22.56
C HIS A 70 -13.12 3.24 -23.47
N LEU A 71 -13.51 2.05 -23.01
CA LEU A 71 -14.31 1.12 -23.81
C LEU A 71 -15.82 1.36 -23.68
N MET A 72 -16.28 1.64 -22.46
CA MET A 72 -17.72 1.72 -22.18
C MET A 72 -18.21 3.16 -22.10
N GLY A 73 -17.33 4.11 -21.74
CA GLY A 73 -17.75 5.42 -21.25
C GLY A 73 -18.52 5.26 -19.93
N GLY A 74 -18.22 6.06 -18.91
CA GLY A 74 -18.97 5.92 -17.67
C GLY A 74 -18.63 6.95 -16.63
N THR A 75 -19.68 7.53 -16.04
CA THR A 75 -19.58 8.32 -14.83
C THR A 75 -19.46 7.40 -13.62
N LEU A 76 -18.81 7.88 -12.56
CA LEU A 76 -18.77 7.17 -11.26
C LEU A 76 -20.06 7.35 -10.45
N ALA A 77 -20.95 8.24 -10.90
CA ALA A 77 -22.17 8.61 -10.22
C ALA A 77 -23.38 7.91 -10.85
N GLY A 78 -24.08 7.08 -10.07
CA GLY A 78 -25.31 6.42 -10.50
C GLY A 78 -25.75 5.30 -9.54
N ASN A 79 -26.97 4.80 -9.72
CA ASN A 79 -27.52 3.70 -8.91
C ASN A 79 -26.70 2.39 -9.05
N ASP A 80 -25.82 2.30 -10.04
CA ASP A 80 -24.99 1.14 -10.33
C ASP A 80 -23.53 1.27 -9.83
N ALA A 81 -23.21 2.29 -9.01
CA ALA A 81 -21.85 2.52 -8.49
C ALA A 81 -21.29 1.29 -7.75
N ASP A 82 -22.10 0.62 -6.93
CA ASP A 82 -21.67 -0.58 -6.20
C ASP A 82 -21.44 -1.78 -7.13
N LEU A 83 -22.27 -1.94 -8.16
CA LEU A 83 -22.13 -3.01 -9.15
C LEU A 83 -20.88 -2.81 -10.00
N THR A 84 -20.66 -1.58 -10.48
CA THR A 84 -19.47 -1.22 -11.26
C THR A 84 -18.19 -1.37 -10.43
N MET A 85 -18.24 -1.08 -9.13
CA MET A 85 -17.14 -1.33 -8.21
C MET A 85 -16.83 -2.83 -8.07
N PHE A 86 -17.86 -3.67 -7.94
CA PHE A 86 -17.70 -5.12 -7.87
C PHE A 86 -17.10 -5.69 -9.16
N ILE A 87 -17.56 -5.21 -10.32
CA ILE A 87 -17.02 -5.59 -11.62
C ILE A 87 -15.53 -5.21 -11.72
N ASP A 88 -15.16 -3.99 -11.29
CA ASP A 88 -13.76 -3.56 -11.28
C ASP A 88 -12.90 -4.47 -10.39
N ALA A 89 -13.40 -4.84 -9.20
CA ALA A 89 -12.70 -5.75 -8.30
C ALA A 89 -12.46 -7.14 -8.94
N ALA A 90 -13.49 -7.70 -9.56
CA ALA A 90 -13.42 -9.01 -10.20
C ALA A 90 -12.44 -9.00 -11.39
N LEU A 91 -12.56 -8.00 -12.26
CA LEU A 91 -11.64 -7.81 -13.39
C LEU A 91 -10.21 -7.54 -12.94
N ALA A 92 -10.02 -6.77 -11.85
CA ALA A 92 -8.69 -6.50 -11.29
C ALA A 92 -8.05 -7.78 -10.74
N GLY A 93 -8.82 -8.67 -10.12
CA GLY A 93 -8.31 -9.98 -9.69
C GLY A 93 -7.78 -10.81 -10.87
N VAL A 94 -8.53 -10.84 -11.98
CA VAL A 94 -8.09 -11.51 -13.22
C VAL A 94 -6.87 -10.83 -13.81
N ALA A 95 -6.89 -9.49 -13.93
CA ALA A 95 -5.77 -8.72 -14.48
C ALA A 95 -4.50 -8.89 -13.65
N ALA A 96 -4.59 -8.83 -12.33
CA ALA A 96 -3.44 -9.02 -11.43
C ALA A 96 -2.85 -10.43 -11.58
N PHE A 97 -3.68 -11.47 -11.74
CA PHE A 97 -3.21 -12.82 -12.04
C PHE A 97 -2.49 -12.91 -13.39
N VAL A 98 -3.03 -12.27 -14.43
CA VAL A 98 -2.39 -12.21 -15.75
C VAL A 98 -1.05 -11.45 -15.68
N ILE A 99 -0.99 -10.31 -14.99
CA ILE A 99 0.24 -9.54 -14.82
C ILE A 99 1.27 -10.34 -14.04
N TYR A 100 0.86 -10.97 -12.93
CA TYR A 100 1.73 -11.79 -12.09
C TYR A 100 2.30 -12.99 -12.88
N SER A 101 1.46 -13.67 -13.67
CA SER A 101 1.91 -14.80 -14.50
C SER A 101 2.80 -14.36 -15.66
N ALA A 102 2.47 -13.25 -16.33
CA ALA A 102 3.26 -12.69 -17.43
C ALA A 102 4.63 -12.15 -16.99
N ALA A 103 4.73 -11.60 -15.78
CA ALA A 103 5.99 -11.13 -15.21
C ALA A 103 6.97 -12.27 -14.87
N GLY A 104 6.59 -13.54 -15.08
CA GLY A 104 7.45 -14.69 -14.79
C GLY A 104 7.75 -14.87 -13.30
N LEU A 105 7.02 -14.14 -12.43
CA LEU A 105 7.10 -14.27 -10.97
C LEU A 105 6.66 -15.67 -10.48
N THR A 106 6.04 -16.43 -11.37
CA THR A 106 5.66 -17.84 -11.21
C THR A 106 6.83 -18.83 -11.33
N MET A 107 8.03 -18.46 -11.82
CA MET A 107 9.04 -19.48 -12.20
C MET A 107 10.33 -19.54 -11.36
N ARG A 108 10.67 -18.54 -10.54
CA ARG A 108 11.92 -18.60 -9.75
C ARG A 108 11.76 -19.14 -8.32
N ASP A 109 10.60 -18.93 -7.68
CA ASP A 109 10.36 -19.40 -6.31
C ASP A 109 9.38 -20.59 -6.21
N ALA A 110 8.58 -20.85 -7.26
CA ALA A 110 7.52 -21.88 -7.26
C ALA A 110 8.00 -23.33 -7.44
N ASN A 111 9.31 -23.57 -7.52
CA ASN A 111 9.85 -24.95 -7.55
C ASN A 111 10.04 -25.56 -6.15
N ARG A 112 9.71 -24.86 -5.06
CA ARG A 112 9.89 -25.42 -3.70
C ARG A 112 8.65 -25.43 -2.81
N ALA A 113 7.59 -24.68 -3.13
CA ALA A 113 6.35 -24.70 -2.37
C ALA A 113 5.13 -24.59 -3.31
N GLU A 114 4.35 -25.67 -3.38
CA GLU A 114 2.92 -25.64 -3.72
C GLU A 114 2.50 -25.25 -5.16
N ARG A 115 2.63 -26.22 -6.08
CA ARG A 115 1.94 -26.21 -7.39
C ARG A 115 0.43 -26.51 -7.32
N GLY A 116 -0.17 -26.67 -6.14
CA GLY A 116 -1.60 -26.96 -6.01
C GLY A 116 -2.34 -25.77 -5.45
N SER A 117 -3.27 -25.19 -6.21
CA SER A 117 -4.31 -24.27 -5.69
C SER A 117 -3.95 -22.77 -5.58
N MET A 118 -3.34 -22.19 -6.62
CA MET A 118 -3.21 -20.72 -6.72
C MET A 118 -4.57 -20.02 -6.98
N LEU A 119 -5.52 -20.70 -7.63
CA LEU A 119 -6.85 -20.16 -8.01
C LEU A 119 -7.97 -20.41 -6.99
N SER A 120 -7.69 -21.08 -5.87
CA SER A 120 -8.71 -21.28 -4.83
C SER A 120 -8.83 -20.04 -3.96
N LEU A 121 -10.04 -19.44 -3.96
CA LEU A 121 -10.45 -18.41 -2.99
C LEU A 121 -10.64 -18.99 -1.58
N ASN A 122 -10.72 -20.32 -1.43
CA ASN A 122 -11.02 -20.96 -0.15
C ASN A 122 -9.81 -20.98 0.81
N ASN A 123 -8.59 -20.73 0.31
CA ASN A 123 -7.35 -20.70 1.11
C ASN A 123 -6.74 -19.29 1.15
N LEU A 124 -7.57 -18.24 1.08
CA LEU A 124 -7.09 -16.85 1.11
C LEU A 124 -6.34 -16.53 2.41
N GLY A 125 -6.71 -17.18 3.52
CA GLY A 125 -6.08 -17.02 4.83
C GLY A 125 -4.69 -17.65 4.94
N ASP A 126 -4.40 -18.68 4.14
CA ASP A 126 -3.16 -19.46 4.26
C ASP A 126 -2.03 -18.90 3.39
N ASN A 127 -2.35 -17.97 2.47
CA ASN A 127 -1.38 -17.42 1.54
C ASN A 127 -1.29 -15.88 1.68
N PRO A 128 -0.29 -15.37 2.42
CA PRO A 128 -0.16 -13.94 2.72
C PRO A 128 0.09 -13.09 1.47
N VAL A 129 0.66 -13.67 0.41
CA VAL A 129 0.89 -13.02 -0.89
C VAL A 129 -0.45 -12.74 -1.59
N LYS A 130 -1.37 -13.72 -1.61
CA LYS A 130 -2.73 -13.52 -2.17
C LYS A 130 -3.52 -12.52 -1.34
N ALA A 131 -3.42 -12.60 -0.01
CA ALA A 131 -4.08 -11.66 0.89
C ALA A 131 -3.60 -10.23 0.64
N ALA A 132 -2.29 -10.01 0.48
CA ALA A 132 -1.73 -8.70 0.17
C ALA A 132 -2.27 -8.13 -1.15
N LEU A 133 -2.41 -8.95 -2.19
CA LEU A 133 -3.01 -8.56 -3.46
C LEU A 133 -4.48 -8.12 -3.32
N VAL A 134 -5.29 -8.90 -2.59
CA VAL A 134 -6.70 -8.57 -2.33
C VAL A 134 -6.82 -7.28 -1.51
N VAL A 135 -5.96 -7.11 -0.51
CA VAL A 135 -5.87 -5.87 0.28
C VAL A 135 -5.53 -4.69 -0.62
N GLY A 136 -4.56 -4.85 -1.53
CA GLY A 136 -4.22 -3.83 -2.53
C GLY A 136 -5.39 -3.42 -3.41
N ILE A 137 -6.16 -4.40 -3.92
CA ILE A 137 -7.38 -4.15 -4.69
C ILE A 137 -8.39 -3.35 -3.86
N ALA A 138 -8.67 -3.80 -2.63
CA ALA A 138 -9.63 -3.16 -1.74
C ALA A 138 -9.22 -1.72 -1.39
N ILE A 139 -7.94 -1.50 -1.08
CA ILE A 139 -7.39 -0.16 -0.79
C ILE A 139 -7.61 0.75 -1.99
N MET A 140 -7.24 0.32 -3.20
CA MET A 140 -7.35 1.18 -4.38
C MET A 140 -8.80 1.51 -4.70
N ILE A 141 -9.70 0.52 -4.64
CA ILE A 141 -11.14 0.75 -4.86
C ILE A 141 -11.68 1.79 -3.88
N GLY A 142 -11.34 1.65 -2.60
CA GLY A 142 -11.86 2.52 -1.55
C GLY A 142 -11.20 3.90 -1.49
N THR A 143 -10.03 4.09 -2.09
CA THR A 143 -9.23 5.33 -1.92
C THR A 143 -8.84 6.03 -3.23
N MET A 144 -9.19 5.50 -4.40
CA MET A 144 -8.82 6.10 -5.69
C MET A 144 -9.28 7.57 -5.81
N HIS A 145 -10.44 7.92 -5.26
CA HIS A 145 -10.94 9.31 -5.30
C HIS A 145 -10.00 10.28 -4.57
N ASN A 146 -9.28 9.84 -3.53
CA ASN A 146 -8.26 10.66 -2.86
C ASN A 146 -7.10 11.02 -3.79
N MET A 147 -6.74 10.12 -4.71
CA MET A 147 -5.72 10.41 -5.72
C MET A 147 -6.23 11.44 -6.73
N VAL A 148 -7.52 11.39 -7.07
CA VAL A 148 -8.17 12.39 -7.94
C VAL A 148 -8.18 13.76 -7.27
N HIS A 149 -8.55 13.84 -5.99
CA HIS A 149 -8.45 15.08 -5.20
C HIS A 149 -7.03 15.66 -5.16
N SER A 150 -6.01 14.80 -5.11
CA SER A 150 -4.61 15.24 -5.03
C SER A 150 -4.06 15.75 -6.36
N ALA A 151 -4.59 15.29 -7.49
CA ALA A 151 -4.09 15.63 -8.83
C ALA A 151 -5.22 15.63 -9.88
N PRO A 152 -6.25 16.50 -9.76
CA PRO A 152 -7.43 16.44 -10.62
C PRO A 152 -7.07 16.63 -12.09
N GLY A 153 -6.09 17.49 -12.41
CA GLY A 153 -5.63 17.70 -13.79
C GLY A 153 -4.98 16.45 -14.42
N LEU A 154 -4.21 15.66 -13.65
CA LEU A 154 -3.62 14.40 -14.15
C LEU A 154 -4.71 13.39 -14.48
N PHE A 155 -5.68 13.25 -13.57
CA PHE A 155 -6.80 12.34 -13.79
C PHE A 155 -7.76 12.85 -14.86
N GLY A 156 -7.90 14.16 -15.03
CA GLY A 156 -8.63 14.78 -16.13
C GLY A 156 -8.02 14.44 -17.49
N ALA A 157 -6.69 14.45 -17.58
CA ALA A 157 -5.99 14.03 -18.81
C ALA A 157 -6.14 12.52 -19.09
N LEU A 158 -6.29 11.69 -18.06
CA LEU A 158 -6.41 10.24 -18.20
C LEU A 158 -7.85 9.76 -18.40
N PHE A 159 -8.83 10.41 -17.80
CA PHE A 159 -10.24 9.98 -17.72
C PHE A 159 -11.24 11.03 -18.19
N SER A 160 -10.82 12.18 -18.72
CA SER A 160 -11.62 13.39 -18.97
C SER A 160 -11.76 14.33 -17.76
N GLU A 161 -11.76 15.64 -18.06
CA GLU A 161 -11.95 16.71 -17.07
C GLU A 161 -13.29 16.55 -16.35
N GLU A 162 -14.38 16.31 -17.09
CA GLU A 162 -15.73 16.09 -16.55
C GLU A 162 -15.76 14.93 -15.53
N TRP A 163 -15.09 13.82 -15.81
CA TRP A 163 -15.03 12.70 -14.88
C TRP A 163 -14.30 13.07 -13.59
N ALA A 164 -13.18 13.80 -13.70
CA ALA A 164 -12.40 14.20 -12.53
C ALA A 164 -13.18 15.21 -11.67
N GLU A 165 -13.88 16.15 -12.31
CA GLU A 165 -14.78 17.10 -11.64
C GLU A 165 -15.92 16.38 -10.92
N ASP A 166 -16.56 15.40 -11.56
CA ASP A 166 -17.61 14.59 -10.93
C ASP A 166 -17.08 13.86 -9.69
N VAL A 167 -15.90 13.24 -9.77
CA VAL A 167 -15.31 12.55 -8.62
C VAL A 167 -15.05 13.51 -7.48
N VAL A 168 -14.48 14.68 -7.76
CA VAL A 168 -14.22 15.70 -6.73
C VAL A 168 -15.52 16.25 -6.15
N ALA A 169 -16.56 16.44 -6.96
CA ALA A 169 -17.85 16.96 -6.54
C ALA A 169 -18.64 15.97 -5.67
N TYR A 170 -18.51 14.67 -5.92
CA TYR A 170 -19.30 13.62 -5.26
C TYR A 170 -18.54 12.82 -4.20
N SER A 171 -17.28 13.13 -3.92
CA SER A 171 -16.48 12.44 -2.91
C SER A 171 -15.75 13.39 -1.98
N GLU A 172 -15.50 12.94 -0.76
CA GLU A 172 -14.77 13.73 0.23
C GLU A 172 -13.27 13.39 0.19
N PRO A 173 -12.36 14.38 0.23
CA PRO A 173 -10.94 14.12 0.36
C PRO A 173 -10.61 13.45 1.71
N GLY A 174 -9.59 12.59 1.74
CA GLY A 174 -9.17 11.89 2.96
C GLY A 174 -10.17 10.86 3.50
N SER A 175 -11.08 10.38 2.64
CA SER A 175 -12.13 9.42 3.01
C SER A 175 -11.94 8.05 2.36
N ILE A 176 -12.63 7.04 2.88
CA ILE A 176 -12.80 5.73 2.24
C ILE A 176 -14.24 5.62 1.76
N TYR A 177 -14.42 5.29 0.47
CA TYR A 177 -15.74 4.94 -0.06
C TYR A 177 -16.07 3.48 0.27
N PHE A 178 -17.20 3.23 0.92
CA PHE A 178 -17.70 1.89 1.19
C PHE A 178 -19.23 1.85 1.18
N ARG A 179 -19.81 1.11 0.23
CA ARG A 179 -21.26 0.87 0.10
C ARG A 179 -22.09 2.16 0.09
N GLY A 180 -21.75 3.10 -0.80
CA GLY A 180 -22.46 4.38 -0.93
C GLY A 180 -22.22 5.40 0.17
N ASN A 181 -21.31 5.11 1.12
CA ASN A 181 -20.99 6.01 2.23
C ASN A 181 -19.49 6.35 2.21
N TYR A 182 -19.17 7.59 2.61
CA TYR A 182 -17.79 8.04 2.80
C TYR A 182 -17.46 8.05 4.30
N PHE A 183 -16.33 7.44 4.65
CA PHE A 183 -15.80 7.43 6.00
C PHE A 183 -14.52 8.25 6.02
N THR A 184 -14.54 9.41 6.67
CA THR A 184 -13.35 10.26 6.85
C THR A 184 -12.33 9.54 7.74
N VAL A 185 -11.12 9.31 7.24
CA VAL A 185 -10.07 8.56 7.96
C VAL A 185 -9.10 9.49 8.64
N LEU A 186 -8.72 10.56 7.95
CA LEU A 186 -7.83 11.57 8.48
C LEU A 186 -8.68 12.72 9.00
N PRO A 187 -8.47 13.20 10.25
CA PRO A 187 -8.98 14.50 10.62
C PRO A 187 -8.44 15.44 9.55
N GLN A 188 -9.35 16.08 8.81
CA GLN A 188 -8.97 17.19 7.95
C GLN A 188 -8.13 18.08 8.85
N ALA A 189 -6.86 18.30 8.47
CA ALA A 189 -6.13 19.39 9.10
C ALA A 189 -7.08 20.55 8.88
N GLU A 190 -7.68 21.06 9.96
CA GLU A 190 -8.40 22.31 9.87
C GLU A 190 -7.38 23.21 9.20
N GLU A 191 -7.62 23.55 7.93
CA GLU A 191 -7.07 24.77 7.40
C GLU A 191 -7.61 25.78 8.40
N THR A 192 -6.79 26.04 9.41
CA THR A 192 -6.70 27.32 10.05
C THR A 192 -6.46 28.21 8.85
N VAL A 193 -7.57 28.60 8.22
CA VAL A 193 -7.70 29.83 7.51
C VAL A 193 -7.28 30.79 8.60
N ALA A 194 -5.97 31.05 8.65
CA ALA A 194 -5.44 32.26 9.17
C ALA A 194 -6.22 33.27 8.35
N GLU A 195 -7.31 33.73 8.96
CA GLU A 195 -7.94 34.98 8.72
C GLU A 195 -6.80 35.99 8.83
N GLU A 196 -6.02 36.09 7.76
CA GLU A 196 -5.11 37.17 7.50
C GLU A 196 -6.06 38.35 7.41
N ALA A 197 -6.24 38.98 8.58
CA ALA A 197 -7.00 40.19 8.76
C ALA A 197 -6.46 41.20 7.76
N ALA A 198 -7.10 41.25 6.58
CA ALA A 198 -6.88 42.28 5.60
C ALA A 198 -7.14 43.61 6.33
N PRO A 199 -6.19 44.56 6.32
CA PRO A 199 -6.45 45.86 6.89
C PRO A 199 -7.64 46.47 6.17
N ALA A 200 -8.64 46.86 6.96
CA ALA A 200 -9.83 47.57 6.51
C ALA A 200 -9.43 48.82 5.71
N ALA A 201 -9.37 48.70 4.39
CA ALA A 201 -9.33 49.82 3.47
C ALA A 201 -10.71 49.89 2.82
N GLY A 202 -11.49 50.88 3.23
CA GLY A 202 -12.83 51.13 2.73
C GLY A 202 -12.84 51.27 1.22
N VAL A 203 -13.67 50.48 0.57
CA VAL A 203 -14.12 50.71 -0.80
C VAL A 203 -15.62 50.87 -0.72
N GLU A 204 -16.06 52.10 -1.00
CA GLU A 204 -17.45 52.49 -1.10
C GLU A 204 -18.15 51.65 -2.17
N THR A 205 -19.32 51.14 -1.80
CA THR A 205 -20.21 50.34 -2.64
C THR A 205 -20.97 51.25 -3.60
N GLU A 206 -20.70 51.17 -4.91
CA GLU A 206 -21.68 51.53 -5.93
C GLU A 206 -22.38 50.26 -6.44
N GLY A 207 -23.72 50.30 -6.40
CA GLY A 207 -24.61 49.17 -6.64
C GLY A 207 -24.56 48.63 -8.07
N GLY A 208 -24.41 47.31 -8.17
CA GLY A 208 -24.66 46.54 -9.38
C GLY A 208 -25.63 45.41 -9.05
N ASP A 209 -26.80 45.43 -9.67
CA ASP A 209 -27.86 44.43 -9.56
C ASP A 209 -27.33 43.00 -9.81
N ALA A 210 -27.49 42.15 -8.80
CA ALA A 210 -27.17 40.73 -8.90
C ALA A 210 -28.28 39.97 -9.66
N PRO A 211 -27.95 39.17 -10.69
CA PRO A 211 -28.94 38.32 -11.36
C PRO A 211 -29.40 37.17 -10.43
N ALA A 212 -30.72 36.98 -10.39
CA ALA A 212 -31.41 36.00 -9.57
C ALA A 212 -30.85 34.58 -9.75
N LYS A 213 -30.39 33.99 -8.63
CA LYS A 213 -30.04 32.57 -8.55
C LYS A 213 -31.30 31.74 -8.81
N LYS A 214 -31.36 31.08 -9.98
CA LYS A 214 -32.37 30.07 -10.29
C LYS A 214 -32.20 28.89 -9.33
N ALA A 215 -33.20 28.69 -8.47
CA ALA A 215 -33.31 27.52 -7.62
C ALA A 215 -33.44 26.24 -8.48
N LEU A 216 -32.54 25.29 -8.27
CA LEU A 216 -32.65 23.96 -8.87
C LEU A 216 -33.85 23.20 -8.26
N PRO A 217 -34.62 22.47 -9.08
CA PRO A 217 -35.80 21.75 -8.61
C PRO A 217 -35.40 20.58 -7.69
N LYS A 218 -36.01 20.53 -6.49
CA LYS A 218 -35.96 19.38 -5.59
C LYS A 218 -36.50 18.15 -6.31
N VAL A 219 -35.62 17.22 -6.65
CA VAL A 219 -36.00 15.90 -7.16
C VAL A 219 -36.70 15.14 -6.02
N ARG A 220 -38.01 14.93 -6.18
CA ARG A 220 -38.83 14.09 -5.29
C ARG A 220 -38.44 12.63 -5.54
N ARG A 221 -37.86 11.97 -4.53
CA ARG A 221 -37.68 10.52 -4.55
C ARG A 221 -39.06 9.85 -4.54
N LEU A 222 -39.30 8.95 -5.50
CA LEU A 222 -40.37 7.96 -5.49
C LEU A 222 -39.84 6.67 -4.86
#